data_AF-A0A8J2JKK5-F1
#
_entry.id   AF-A0A8J2JKK5-F1
#
_cell.length_a   1.000
_cell.length_b   1.000
_cell.length_c   1.000
_cell.angle_alpha   90.00
_cell.angle_beta   90.00
_cell.angle_gamma   90.00
#
_symmetry.space_group_name_H-M   'P 1'
#
loop_
_entity.id
_entity.type
_entity.pdbx_description
1 polymer ?
#
loop_
_entity_poly.entity_id
_entity_poly.type
_entity_poly.pdbx_seq_one_letter_code
_entity_poly.pdbx_strand_id
1 'polypeptide(L)' 'MADRAPTPAELAIQQLKEALKDLVEVRRDFEDDLFLLRWLKARNMDVKKAEKMARGWHH' A
#
# COMPACT_ATOMS: atom_id res chain seq x y z
N MET A 1 -10.65 17.12 -17.25
CA MET A 1 -9.77 16.37 -16.34
C MET A 1 -10.57 15.18 -15.84
N ALA A 2 -10.02 13.96 -15.91
CA ALA A 2 -10.80 12.73 -15.85
C ALA A 2 -11.51 12.52 -14.49
N ASP A 3 -12.84 12.61 -14.48
CA ASP A 3 -13.70 12.15 -13.40
C ASP A 3 -13.86 10.63 -13.53
N ARG A 4 -12.81 9.90 -13.16
CA ARG A 4 -12.84 8.43 -13.11
C ARG A 4 -12.80 8.03 -11.64
N ALA A 5 -13.79 7.25 -11.22
CA ALA A 5 -13.79 6.62 -9.91
C ALA A 5 -12.48 5.84 -9.68
N PRO A 6 -11.88 5.94 -8.49
CA PRO A 6 -10.62 5.26 -8.19
C PRO A 6 -10.80 3.75 -8.41
N THR A 7 -9.80 3.13 -9.03
CA THR A 7 -9.83 1.68 -9.21
C THR A 7 -9.74 0.97 -7.86
N PRO A 8 -10.24 -0.27 -7.74
CA PRO A 8 -10.09 -1.05 -6.51
C PRO A 8 -8.61 -1.21 -6.09
N ALA A 9 -7.68 -1.19 -7.07
CA ALA A 9 -6.26 -1.19 -6.80
C ALA A 9 -5.78 0.11 -6.13
N GLU A 10 -6.20 1.27 -6.64
CA GLU A 10 -5.86 2.57 -6.05
C GLU A 10 -6.45 2.74 -4.65
N LEU A 11 -7.69 2.30 -4.44
CA LEU A 11 -8.32 2.26 -3.11
C LEU A 11 -7.55 1.38 -2.14
N ALA A 12 -7.07 0.21 -2.57
CA ALA A 12 -6.27 -0.67 -1.74
C ALA A 12 -4.89 -0.06 -1.43
N ILE A 13 -4.27 0.64 -2.40
CA ILE A 13 -3.02 1.36 -2.19
C ILE A 13 -3.20 2.50 -1.19
N GLN A 14 -4.25 3.32 -1.32
CA GLN A 14 -4.52 4.40 -0.39
C GLN A 14 -4.74 3.88 1.04
N GLN A 15 -5.52 2.81 1.20
CA GLN A 15 -5.71 2.18 2.51
C GLN A 15 -4.40 1.63 3.08
N LEU A 16 -3.55 1.03 2.24
CA LEU A 16 -2.25 0.53 2.68
C LEU A 16 -1.29 1.67 3.04
N LYS A 17 -1.27 2.76 2.28
CA LYS A 17 -0.51 3.99 2.59
C LYS A 17 -0.92 4.57 3.94
N GLU A 18 -2.22 4.65 4.19
CA GLU A 18 -2.75 5.15 5.46
C GLU A 18 -2.37 4.22 6.62
N ALA A 19 -2.50 2.90 6.45
CA ALA A 19 -2.11 1.92 7.45
C ALA A 19 -0.58 1.88 7.74
N LEU A 20 0.23 2.30 6.76
CA LEU A 20 1.69 2.40 6.85
C LEU A 20 2.18 3.84 7.00
N LYS A 21 1.31 4.80 7.35
CA LYS A 21 1.68 6.23 7.42
C LYS A 21 2.92 6.49 8.28
N ASP A 22 2.99 5.86 9.45
CA ASP A 22 4.17 5.91 10.33
C ASP A 22 5.46 5.43 9.66
N LEU A 23 5.37 4.47 8.73
CA LEU A 23 6.52 3.97 7.98
C LEU A 23 6.81 4.82 6.74
N VAL A 24 5.79 5.39 6.10
CA VAL A 24 5.92 6.33 4.97
C VAL A 24 6.72 7.56 5.38
N GLU A 25 6.47 8.12 6.56
CA GLU A 25 7.21 9.28 7.08
C GLU A 25 8.69 8.98 7.34
N VAL A 26 9.03 7.72 7.60
CA VAL A 26 10.40 7.27 7.90
C VAL A 26 11.14 6.75 6.65
N ARG A 27 10.39 6.24 5.66
CA ARG A 27 10.94 5.53 4.49
C ARG A 27 10.19 5.94 3.22
N ARG A 28 10.92 6.61 2.32
CA ARG A 28 10.42 7.02 1.00
C ARG A 28 9.99 5.85 0.11
N ASP A 29 10.47 4.63 0.37
CA ASP A 29 10.08 3.44 -0.38
C ASP A 29 8.57 3.14 -0.29
N PHE A 30 7.88 3.57 0.78
CA PHE A 30 6.42 3.43 0.92
C PHE A 30 5.60 4.53 0.28
N GLU A 31 6.24 5.59 -0.23
CA GLU A 31 5.55 6.57 -1.07
C GLU A 31 5.29 6.02 -2.47
N ASP A 32 6.07 5.04 -2.92
CA ASP A 32 5.98 4.46 -4.26
C ASP A 32 4.78 3.52 -4.41
N ASP A 33 3.82 3.92 -5.24
CA ASP A 33 2.60 3.14 -5.48
C ASP A 33 2.87 1.78 -6.13
N LEU A 34 3.89 1.68 -6.99
CA LEU A 34 4.27 0.41 -7.63
C LEU A 34 4.83 -0.57 -6.60
N PHE A 35 5.58 -0.08 -5.62
CA PHE A 35 6.09 -0.88 -4.51
C PHE A 35 4.96 -1.45 -3.65
N LEU A 36 4.02 -0.61 -3.23
CA LEU A 36 2.84 -1.04 -2.47
C LEU A 36 1.94 -1.98 -3.26
N LEU A 37 1.77 -1.72 -4.56
CA LEU A 37 1.00 -2.59 -5.45
C LEU A 37 1.60 -4.00 -5.52
N ARG A 38 2.92 -4.16 -5.49
CA ARG A 38 3.56 -5.49 -5.47
C ARG A 38 3.16 -6.29 -4.24
N TRP A 39 3.08 -5.64 -3.08
CA TRP A 39 2.71 -6.29 -1.82
C TRP A 39 1.24 -6.64 -1.77
N LEU A 40 0.39 -5.74 -2.25
CA LEU A 40 -1.04 -6.01 -2.44
C LEU A 40 -1.25 -7.18 -3.41
N LYS A 41 -0.57 -7.20 -4.56
CA LYS A 41 -0.64 -8.33 -5.51
C LYS A 41 -0.20 -9.65 -4.89
N ALA A 42 0.89 -9.65 -4.11
CA ALA A 42 1.38 -10.83 -3.41
C ALA A 42 0.41 -11.37 -2.33
N ARG A 43 -0.59 -10.58 -1.94
CA ARG A 43 -1.61 -10.94 -0.93
C ARG A 43 -3.04 -10.86 -1.47
N ASN A 44 -3.21 -10.92 -2.79
CA ASN A 44 -4.51 -10.90 -3.45
C ASN A 44 -5.36 -9.65 -3.11
N MET A 45 -4.69 -8.49 -3.09
CA MET A 45 -5.23 -7.17 -2.71
C MET A 45 -5.73 -7.07 -1.26
N ASP A 46 -5.31 -7.98 -0.38
CA ASP A 46 -5.63 -7.92 1.06
C ASP A 46 -4.71 -6.92 1.77
N VAL A 47 -5.27 -5.76 2.11
CA VAL A 47 -4.56 -4.65 2.77
C VAL A 47 -3.97 -5.08 4.11
N LYS A 48 -4.71 -5.81 4.94
CA LYS A 48 -4.25 -6.23 6.28
C LYS A 48 -3.08 -7.21 6.19
N LYS A 49 -3.14 -8.16 5.25
CA LYS A 49 -2.02 -9.10 5.02
C LYS A 49 -0.81 -8.40 4.43
N ALA A 50 -1.01 -7.44 3.53
CA ALA A 50 0.08 -6.63 2.97
C ALA A 50 0.74 -5.76 4.05
N GLU A 51 -0.04 -5.14 4.93
CA GLU A 51 0.45 -4.37 6.08
C GLU A 51 1.24 -5.24 7.07
N LYS A 52 0.74 -6.43 7.40
CA LYS A 52 1.48 -7.35 8.28
C LYS A 52 2.81 -7.78 7.65
N MET A 53 2.83 -8.00 6.34
CA MET A 53 4.07 -8.30 5.62
C MET A 53 5.02 -7.09 5.63
N ALA A 54 4.49 -5.89 5.43
CA ALA A 54 5.24 -4.65 5.50
C ALA A 54 5.99 -4.47 6.81
N ARG A 55 5.24 -4.55 7.89
CA ARG A 55 5.75 -4.41 9.25
C ARG A 55 6.67 -5.58 9.63
N GLY A 56 6.39 -6.78 9.12
CA GLY A 56 7.21 -7.98 9.36
C GLY A 56 8.54 -8.00 8.61
N TRP A 57 8.62 -7.37 7.43
CA TRP A 57 9.88 -7.13 6.72
C TRP A 57 10.78 -6.10 7.42
N HIS A 58 10.23 -5.38 8.40
CA HIS A 58 10.90 -4.33 9.14
C HIS A 58 11.47 -4.73 10.50
N HIS A 59 11.43 -6.03 10.86
CA HIS A 59 12.00 -6.55 12.11
C HIS A 59 13.30 -7.33 11.90
#